data_AF-A0A8C0QY91-F1
#
_entry.id   AF-A0A8C0QY91-F1
#
_cell.length_a   1.000
_cell.length_b   1.000
_cell.length_c   1.000
_cell.angle_alpha   90.00
_cell.angle_beta   90.00
_cell.angle_gamma   90.00
#
_symmetry.space_group_name_H-M   'P 1'
#
loop_
_entity.id
_entity.type
_entity.pdbx_description
1 polymer ?
#
loop_
_entity_poly.entity_id
_entity_poly.type
_entity_poly.pdbx_seq_one_letter_code
_entity_poly.pdbx_strand_id
1 'polypeptide(L)' 'MIYLIPSRRPGFRVCYICGREFGSQSIAIHEPQCLEKWRIENSKLPKHLRRPEPSKPQPLGDKIFPLSIWGD' A
#
# COMPACT_ATOMS: atom_id res chain seq x y z
N MET A 1 22.26 17.42 14.95
CA MET A 1 21.34 17.13 13.83
C MET A 1 20.49 15.92 14.22
N ILE A 2 19.43 16.15 14.99
CA ILE A 2 18.51 15.08 15.39
C ILE A 2 17.60 14.76 14.19
N TYR A 3 17.76 13.57 13.59
CA TYR A 3 16.79 13.07 12.62
C TYR A 3 15.50 12.71 13.36
N LEU A 4 14.51 13.60 13.31
CA LEU A 4 13.15 13.29 13.74
C LEU A 4 12.62 12.20 12.80
N ILE A 5 12.69 10.92 13.22
CA ILE A 5 11.94 9.85 12.58
C ILE A 5 10.47 10.22 12.80
N PRO A 6 9.68 10.58 11.77
CA PRO A 6 8.26 10.85 11.98
C PRO A 6 7.67 9.54 12.49
N SER A 7 7.17 9.56 13.74
CA SER A 7 6.40 8.46 14.30
C SER A 7 5.34 8.08 13.26
N ARG A 8 5.54 6.93 12.58
CA ARG A 8 4.48 6.34 11.75
C ARG A 8 3.29 6.24 12.68
N ARG A 9 2.28 7.08 12.49
CA ARG A 9 1.14 7.14 13.38
C ARG A 9 0.57 5.72 13.45
N PRO A 10 0.65 5.03 14.60
CA PRO A 10 0.24 3.64 14.69
C PRO A 10 -1.22 3.58 14.26
N GLY A 11 -1.48 2.96 13.10
CA GLY A 11 -2.81 2.81 12.56
C GLY A 11 -3.18 3.71 11.38
N PHE A 12 -2.26 4.49 10.79
CA PHE A 12 -2.47 5.02 9.43
C PHE A 12 -1.75 4.17 8.40
N ARG A 13 -2.41 3.90 7.27
CA ARG A 13 -1.88 3.17 6.12
C ARG A 13 -2.11 4.00 4.86
N VAL A 14 -1.23 3.82 3.88
CA VAL A 14 -1.32 4.49 2.58
C VAL A 14 -2.04 3.57 1.60
N CYS A 15 -3.03 4.09 0.88
CA CYS A 15 -3.67 3.36 -0.20
C CYS A 15 -2.68 3.15 -1.36
N TYR A 16 -2.43 1.89 -1.74
CA TYR A 16 -1.50 1.54 -2.82
C TYR A 16 -1.97 1.98 -4.22
N ILE A 17 -3.23 2.40 -4.36
CA ILE A 17 -3.82 2.81 -5.64
C ILE A 17 -3.70 4.33 -5.83
N CYS A 18 -4.06 5.12 -4.80
CA CYS A 18 -4.14 6.58 -4.91
C CYS A 18 -3.14 7.35 -4.05
N GLY A 19 -2.32 6.68 -3.23
CA GLY A 19 -1.27 7.29 -2.42
C GLY A 19 -1.75 8.13 -1.23
N ARG A 20 -3.05 8.14 -0.92
CA ARG A 20 -3.62 8.87 0.23
C ARG A 20 -3.56 8.06 1.51
N GLU A 21 -3.44 8.76 2.64
CA GLU A 21 -3.42 8.18 3.99
C GLU A 21 -4.84 7.97 4.54
N PHE A 22 -5.05 6.81 5.14
CA PHE A 22 -6.31 6.42 5.79
C PHE A 22 -6.01 5.72 7.11
N GLY A 23 -6.95 5.77 8.05
CA GLY A 23 -6.88 4.94 9.25
C GLY A 23 -7.00 3.45 8.90
N SER A 24 -6.48 2.56 9.74
CA SER A 24 -6.45 1.11 9.52
C SER A 24 -7.84 0.51 9.28
N GLN A 25 -8.88 1.08 9.89
CA GLN A 25 -10.25 0.62 9.68
C GLN A 25 -10.83 1.19 8.38
N SER A 26 -10.61 2.48 8.11
CA SER A 26 -11.16 3.12 6.91
C SER A 26 -10.46 2.69 5.62
N ILE A 27 -9.17 2.30 5.67
CA ILE A 27 -8.45 1.82 4.48
C ILE A 27 -9.04 0.51 3.93
N ALA A 28 -9.53 -0.38 4.79
CA ALA A 28 -10.14 -1.65 4.39
C ALA A 28 -11.41 -1.44 3.54
N ILE A 29 -12.14 -0.35 3.80
CA ILE A 29 -13.33 0.05 3.05
C ILE A 29 -12.93 0.90 1.83
N HIS A 30 -11.90 1.74 1.97
CA HIS A 30 -11.43 2.61 0.91
C HIS A 30 -10.82 1.86 -0.28
N GLU A 31 -9.93 0.89 -0.04
CA GLU A 31 -9.22 0.16 -1.10
C GLU A 31 -10.15 -0.46 -2.17
N PRO A 32 -11.20 -1.22 -1.83
CA PRO A 32 -12.09 -1.79 -2.85
C PRO A 32 -12.85 -0.71 -3.63
N GLN A 33 -13.29 0.37 -2.97
CA GLN A 33 -13.95 1.48 -3.66
C GLN A 33 -13.00 2.26 -4.58
N CYS A 34 -11.75 2.43 -4.14
CA CYS A 34 -10.72 3.10 -4.92
C CYS A 34 -10.35 2.29 -6.16
N LEU A 35 -10.29 0.96 -6.04
CA LEU A 35 -10.01 0.05 -7.15
C LEU A 35 -11.12 0.10 -8.20
N GLU A 36 -12.38 0.08 -7.76
CA GLU A 36 -13.52 0.15 -8.68
C GLU A 36 -13.52 1.47 -9.46
N LYS A 37 -13.32 2.60 -8.76
CA LYS A 37 -13.16 3.90 -9.42
C LYS A 37 -12.01 3.88 -10.43
N TRP A 38 -10.87 3.31 -10.05
CA TRP A 38 -9.72 3.20 -10.94
C TRP A 38 -10.05 2.39 -12.21
N ARG A 39 -10.75 1.25 -12.09
CA ARG A 39 -11.16 0.42 -13.24
C ARG A 39 -12.06 1.19 -14.20
N ILE A 40 -13.04 1.91 -13.65
CA ILE A 40 -13.96 2.74 -14.44
C ILE A 40 -13.15 3.80 -15.22
N GLU A 41 -12.30 4.57 -14.55
CA GLU A 41 -11.48 5.59 -15.22
C GLU A 41 -10.51 4.99 -16.25
N ASN A 42 -9.89 3.85 -15.93
CA ASN A 42 -8.98 3.16 -16.83
C ASN A 42 -9.71 2.58 -18.06
N SER A 43 -10.96 2.12 -17.92
CA SER A 43 -11.77 1.61 -19.03
C SER A 43 -12.16 2.69 -20.04
N LYS A 44 -12.29 3.94 -19.58
CA LYS A 44 -12.56 5.12 -20.43
C LYS A 44 -11.36 5.49 -21.30
N LEU A 45 -10.14 5.08 -20.93
CA LEU A 45 -8.95 5.35 -21.71
C LEU A 45 -8.93 4.48 -23.00
N PRO A 46 -8.37 5.01 -24.11
CA PRO A 46 -8.02 4.22 -25.29
C PRO A 46 -7.20 2.99 -24.90
N LYS A 47 -7.39 1.85 -25.59
CA LYS A 47 -6.73 0.56 -25.24
C LYS A 47 -5.21 0.68 -25.00
N HIS A 48 -4.53 1.53 -25.77
CA HIS A 48 -3.08 1.73 -25.66
C HIS A 48 -2.64 2.60 -24.47
N LEU A 49 -3.56 3.34 -23.84
CA LEU A 49 -3.31 4.15 -22.64
C LEU A 49 -3.80 3.46 -21.36
N ARG A 50 -4.54 2.36 -21.48
CA ARG A 50 -5.01 1.58 -20.34
C ARG A 50 -3.81 0.99 -19.61
N ARG A 51 -3.81 1.16 -18.30
CA ARG A 51 -2.80 0.61 -17.40
C ARG A 51 -3.24 -0.76 -16.89
N PRO A 52 -2.28 -1.65 -16.54
CA PRO A 52 -2.60 -2.88 -15.83
C PRO A 52 -3.17 -2.58 -14.44
N GLU A 53 -3.97 -3.50 -13.91
CA GLU A 53 -4.58 -3.35 -12.59
C GLU A 53 -3.50 -3.20 -11.49
N PRO A 54 -3.66 -2.25 -10.54
CA PRO A 54 -2.73 -2.10 -9.43
C PRO A 54 -2.70 -3.38 -8.59
N SER A 55 -1.51 -3.93 -8.37
CA SER A 55 -1.33 -5.11 -7.53
C SER A 55 -1.24 -4.71 -6.05
N LYS A 56 -2.02 -5.37 -5.20
CA LYS A 56 -1.93 -5.18 -3.76
C LYS A 56 -0.57 -5.68 -3.27
N PRO A 57 0.26 -4.84 -2.61
CA PRO A 57 1.53 -5.30 -2.07
C PRO A 57 1.23 -6.37 -1.03
N GLN A 58 1.86 -7.53 -1.16
CA GLN A 58 1.81 -8.52 -0.10
C GLN A 58 2.41 -7.87 1.16
N PRO A 59 1.79 -8.05 2.34
CA PRO A 59 2.47 -7.68 3.56
C PRO A 59 3.81 -8.44 3.54
N LEU A 60 4.91 -7.68 3.53
CA LEU A 60 6.22 -8.20 3.92
C LEU A 60 6.09 -8.56 5.40
N GLY A 61 5.36 -9.64 5.68
CA GLY A 61 5.29 -10.24 7.00
C GLY A 61 6.71 -10.65 7.31
N ASP A 62 7.29 -9.96 8.28
CA ASP A 62 8.25 -10.51 9.22
C ASP A 62 9.07 -11.65 8.63
N LYS A 63 9.95 -11.33 7.67
CA LYS A 63 11.19 -12.09 7.60
C LYS A 63 11.98 -11.67 8.83
N ILE A 64 11.55 -12.16 10.00
CA ILE A 64 12.44 -12.48 11.09
C ILE A 64 13.44 -13.41 10.42
N PHE A 65 14.56 -12.84 9.95
CA PHE A 65 15.74 -13.65 9.73
C PHE A 65 15.91 -14.42 11.03
N PRO A 66 15.89 -15.76 11.02
CA PRO A 66 16.10 -16.51 12.24
C PRO A 66 17.40 -15.98 12.84
N LEU A 67 17.32 -15.49 14.07
CA LEU A 67 18.42 -14.94 14.86
C LEU A 67 19.35 -16.09 15.29
N SER A 68 19.74 -16.95 14.35
CA SER A 68 20.53 -18.16 14.53
C SER A 68 21.64 -18.29 13.49
N ILE A 69 21.92 -17.24 12.69
CA ILE A 69 23.00 -17.20 11.69
C ILE A 69 24.19 -16.32 12.14
N TRP A 70 24.08 -15.63 13.28
CA TRP A 70 25.23 -14.95 13.90
C TRP A 70 25.61 -15.68 15.18
N GLY A 71 26.37 -16.75 15.02
CA GLY A 71 26.84 -17.62 16.09
C GLY A 71 27.98 -18.51 15.62
N ASP A 72 29.03 -17.89 15.05
CA ASP A 72 30.38 -18.43 14.92
C ASP A 72 31.39 -17.27 15.02
#